data_AF-A0A7W0PNK4-F1
#
_entry.id   AF-A0A7W0PNK4-F1
#
_cell.length_a   1.000
_cell.length_b   1.000
_cell.length_c   1.000
_cell.angle_alpha   90.00
_cell.angle_beta   90.00
_cell.angle_gamma   90.00
#
_symmetry.space_group_name_H-M   'P 1'
#
loop_
_entity.id
_entity.type
_entity.pdbx_description
1 polymer ?
#
loop_
_entity_poly.entity_id
_entity_poly.type
_entity_poly.pdbx_seq_one_letter_code
_entity_poly.pdbx_strand_id
1 'polypeptide(L)'
;MTNESRARPGDSGIVLSQRLWTPWRMAYVGGAAEPGCVFCNVLASEDDVGTLIVHRGEHAFVILNLYPYNTGHLMVVPTDHVNDPAALSTAARSEMAELTASFCAGLRLVMGCDGFNIGMNLGSAAGAGIADHLHQHIVPRWNGDANFMPIVGGTRVLPELLPATYARIRAEVARQKSSAAALILVMFNADRSGVFVTHGALPRIALTGDVSVSTLAMSSMAPLAERCELLGWGGRTSTTHDADLGPALAISFAPRGTSDHPYRLASVNEAGSALPDGDRAILAQAIERFA
;
A
#
# COMPACT_ATOMS: atom_id res chain seq x y z
N MET A 1 -41.47 -11.73 48.86
CA MET A 1 -40.41 -12.59 49.43
C MET A 1 -39.18 -12.41 48.56
N THR A 2 -38.25 -11.64 49.10
CA THR A 2 -36.90 -11.43 48.57
C THR A 2 -36.12 -12.74 48.66
N ASN A 3 -35.23 -12.99 47.69
CA ASN A 3 -34.04 -13.77 47.99
C ASN A 3 -32.86 -13.20 47.18
N GLU A 4 -32.05 -12.41 47.87
CA GLU A 4 -30.76 -11.94 47.41
C GLU A 4 -29.68 -12.99 47.64
N SER A 5 -28.67 -12.94 46.76
CA SER A 5 -27.26 -13.19 47.03
C SER A 5 -26.77 -14.64 47.15
N ARG A 6 -25.85 -14.99 46.24
CA ARG A 6 -24.50 -15.39 46.66
C ARG A 6 -23.48 -15.12 45.55
N ALA A 7 -22.93 -13.91 45.56
CA ALA A 7 -21.67 -13.61 44.89
C ALA A 7 -20.54 -14.41 45.57
N ARG A 8 -19.63 -14.99 44.78
CA ARG A 8 -18.35 -15.50 45.29
C ARG A 8 -17.31 -14.38 45.21
N PRO A 9 -16.65 -14.01 46.32
CA PRO A 9 -15.55 -13.05 46.29
C PRO A 9 -14.23 -13.77 46.05
N GLY A 10 -13.39 -13.22 45.15
CA GLY A 10 -12.01 -13.66 44.98
C GLY A 10 -11.66 -14.06 43.55
N ASP A 11 -11.59 -13.09 42.65
CA ASP A 11 -10.51 -13.10 41.67
C ASP A 11 -10.11 -11.63 41.44
N SER A 12 -9.12 -11.18 42.21
CA SER A 12 -8.38 -9.95 41.92
C SER A 12 -7.48 -10.22 40.71
N GLY A 13 -8.10 -10.48 39.57
CA GLY A 13 -7.43 -10.43 38.29
C GLY A 13 -7.15 -8.97 38.01
N ILE A 14 -5.94 -8.52 38.30
CA ILE A 14 -5.39 -7.32 37.68
C ILE A 14 -5.59 -7.54 36.18
N VAL A 15 -6.58 -6.88 35.59
CA VAL A 15 -6.66 -6.74 34.15
C VAL A 15 -5.46 -5.87 33.80
N LEU A 16 -4.32 -6.53 33.58
CA LEU A 16 -3.17 -5.90 32.96
C LEU A 16 -3.72 -5.32 31.66
N SER A 17 -3.88 -4.00 31.60
CA SER A 17 -4.26 -3.32 30.38
C SER A 17 -3.23 -3.74 29.33
N GLN A 18 -3.60 -4.68 28.47
CA GLN A 18 -2.75 -5.06 27.35
C GLN A 18 -2.85 -3.89 26.40
N ARG A 19 -1.88 -2.98 26.53
CA ARG A 19 -1.80 -1.79 25.70
C ARG A 19 -1.45 -2.27 24.29
N LEU A 20 -2.48 -2.43 23.46
CA LEU A 20 -2.32 -2.66 22.03
C LEU A 20 -2.10 -1.30 21.36
N TRP A 21 -0.84 -0.98 21.12
CA TRP A 21 -0.47 0.24 20.41
C TRP A 21 -0.72 0.04 18.91
N THR A 22 -1.63 0.82 18.33
CA THR A 22 -1.87 0.89 16.87
C THR A 22 -1.63 2.33 16.39
N PRO A 23 -0.37 2.82 16.35
CA PRO A 23 -0.06 4.23 16.14
C PRO A 23 -0.62 4.78 14.82
N TRP A 24 -0.69 3.95 13.78
CA TRP A 24 -1.30 4.35 12.50
C TRP A 24 -2.78 4.69 12.64
N ARG A 25 -3.50 4.06 13.57
CA ARG A 25 -4.93 4.32 13.78
C ARG A 25 -5.17 5.77 14.20
N MET A 26 -4.24 6.40 14.93
CA MET A 26 -4.35 7.82 15.31
C MET A 26 -4.25 8.76 14.12
N ALA A 27 -3.51 8.40 13.06
CA ALA A 27 -3.42 9.21 11.84
C ALA A 27 -4.75 9.22 11.05
N TYR A 28 -5.62 8.22 11.24
CA TYR A 28 -6.86 8.04 10.47
C TYR A 28 -8.16 8.21 11.29
N VAL A 29 -8.11 8.08 12.62
CA VAL A 29 -9.29 8.21 13.51
C VAL A 29 -9.71 9.67 13.74
N GLY A 30 -8.92 10.64 13.28
CA GLY A 30 -9.23 12.08 13.39
C GLY A 30 -9.90 12.71 12.17
N GLY A 31 -10.05 12.00 11.05
CA GLY A 31 -10.67 12.56 9.85
C GLY A 31 -12.19 12.64 10.01
N ALA A 32 -12.75 13.85 10.01
CA ALA A 32 -14.19 14.02 9.83
C ALA A 32 -14.60 13.31 8.52
N ALA A 33 -15.73 12.58 8.54
CA ALA A 33 -16.28 12.02 7.33
C ALA A 33 -16.54 13.19 6.37
N GLU A 34 -15.78 13.25 5.27
CA GLU A 34 -16.01 14.26 4.26
C GLU A 34 -17.42 14.04 3.69
N PRO A 35 -18.19 15.12 3.47
CA PRO A 35 -19.50 15.01 2.86
C PRO A 35 -19.37 14.39 1.46
N GLY A 36 -20.31 13.50 1.13
CA GLY A 36 -20.36 12.82 -0.17
C GLY A 36 -19.89 11.35 -0.13
N CYS A 37 -19.69 10.77 -1.31
CA CYS A 37 -19.22 9.40 -1.44
C CYS A 37 -17.69 9.36 -1.36
N VAL A 38 -17.17 8.55 -0.44
CA VAL A 38 -15.72 8.36 -0.27
C VAL A 38 -15.03 7.96 -1.57
N PHE A 39 -15.63 7.09 -2.39
CA PHE A 39 -15.05 6.64 -3.65
C PHE A 39 -15.04 7.73 -4.73
N CYS A 40 -16.07 8.59 -4.78
CA CYS A 40 -16.07 9.74 -5.67
C CYS A 40 -15.01 10.77 -5.24
N ASN A 41 -14.88 11.02 -3.92
CA ASN A 41 -13.91 11.99 -3.40
C ASN A 41 -12.48 11.53 -3.65
N VAL A 42 -12.15 10.26 -3.37
CA VAL A 42 -10.81 9.72 -3.67
C VAL A 42 -10.52 9.71 -5.16
N LEU A 43 -11.51 9.39 -6.00
CA LEU A 43 -11.34 9.41 -7.45
C LEU A 43 -11.14 10.83 -7.98
N ALA A 44 -11.71 11.85 -7.34
CA ALA A 44 -11.51 13.25 -7.74
C ALA A 44 -10.14 13.81 -7.30
N SER A 45 -9.48 13.20 -6.31
CA SER A 45 -8.14 13.59 -5.87
C SER A 45 -7.08 13.25 -6.91
N GLU A 46 -6.04 14.08 -7.00
CA GLU A 46 -4.82 13.80 -7.79
C GLU A 46 -3.72 13.12 -6.95
N ASP A 47 -3.91 13.00 -5.64
CA ASP A 47 -2.99 12.28 -4.76
C ASP A 47 -3.40 10.81 -4.60
N ASP A 48 -3.01 9.98 -5.56
CA ASP A 48 -3.22 8.53 -5.48
C ASP A 48 -2.61 7.89 -4.24
N VAL A 49 -1.49 8.39 -3.72
CA VAL A 49 -0.80 7.73 -2.60
C VAL A 49 -1.50 8.07 -1.30
N GLY A 50 -1.89 9.32 -1.09
CA GLY A 50 -2.73 9.71 0.05
C GLY A 50 -4.10 9.03 0.03
N THR A 51 -4.67 8.81 -1.17
CA THR A 51 -5.97 8.14 -1.34
C THR A 51 -5.88 6.62 -1.50
N LEU A 52 -4.67 6.06 -1.56
CA LEU A 52 -4.40 4.63 -1.74
C LEU A 52 -4.90 4.03 -3.07
N ILE A 53 -5.13 4.86 -4.10
CA ILE A 53 -5.48 4.37 -5.45
C ILE A 53 -4.25 3.74 -6.09
N VAL A 54 -4.34 2.45 -6.43
CA VAL A 54 -3.24 1.72 -7.06
C VAL A 54 -3.31 1.71 -8.58
N HIS A 55 -4.49 1.96 -9.14
CA HIS A 55 -4.72 1.97 -10.58
C HIS A 55 -5.97 2.78 -10.93
N ARG A 56 -5.87 3.61 -11.97
CA ARG A 56 -7.02 4.24 -12.65
C ARG A 56 -7.18 3.64 -14.04
N GLY A 57 -8.40 3.18 -14.34
CA GLY A 57 -8.85 2.72 -15.65
C GLY A 57 -9.89 3.69 -16.21
N GLU A 58 -10.59 3.28 -17.27
CA GLU A 58 -11.57 4.13 -17.98
C GLU A 58 -12.94 4.14 -17.28
N HIS A 59 -13.41 2.98 -16.85
CA HIS A 59 -14.70 2.73 -16.21
C HIS A 59 -14.58 2.16 -14.79
N ALA A 60 -13.38 1.77 -14.37
CA ALA A 60 -13.10 1.30 -13.02
C ALA A 60 -11.70 1.69 -12.54
N PHE A 61 -11.54 1.76 -11.23
CA PHE A 61 -10.26 1.98 -10.56
C PHE A 61 -10.07 0.97 -9.44
N VAL A 62 -8.82 0.82 -8.99
CA VAL A 62 -8.47 -0.10 -7.90
C VAL A 62 -7.81 0.68 -6.78
N ILE A 63 -8.30 0.45 -5.56
CA ILE A 63 -7.88 1.14 -4.34
C ILE A 63 -7.55 0.13 -3.25
N LEU A 64 -6.51 0.40 -2.46
CA LEU A 64 -6.17 -0.42 -1.29
C LEU A 64 -7.09 -0.04 -0.13
N ASN A 65 -7.68 -1.04 0.51
CA ASN A 65 -8.56 -0.81 1.64
C ASN A 65 -7.76 -0.31 2.84
N LEU A 66 -8.14 0.87 3.36
CA LEU A 66 -7.56 1.47 4.56
C LEU A 66 -7.76 0.62 5.81
N TYR A 67 -8.83 -0.18 5.86
CA TYR A 67 -9.14 -1.11 6.94
C TYR A 67 -9.15 -2.55 6.41
N PRO A 68 -7.99 -3.10 6.06
CA PRO A 68 -7.92 -4.35 5.32
C PRO A 68 -8.28 -5.55 6.21
N TYR A 69 -8.88 -6.59 5.60
CA TYR A 69 -9.11 -7.86 6.29
C TYR A 69 -7.80 -8.65 6.40
N ASN A 70 -7.01 -8.62 5.34
CA ASN A 70 -5.64 -9.13 5.25
C ASN A 70 -4.78 -8.15 4.46
N THR A 71 -3.46 -8.22 4.64
CA THR A 71 -2.50 -7.47 3.82
C THR A 71 -2.80 -7.69 2.33
N GLY A 72 -2.85 -6.59 1.57
CA GLY A 72 -3.20 -6.60 0.15
C GLY A 72 -4.69 -6.62 -0.17
N HIS A 73 -5.57 -6.37 0.80
CA HIS A 73 -7.00 -6.21 0.54
C HIS A 73 -7.27 -5.00 -0.38
N LEU A 74 -7.61 -5.29 -1.63
CA LEU A 74 -7.98 -4.29 -2.64
C LEU A 74 -9.50 -4.23 -2.83
N MET A 75 -9.95 -3.12 -3.39
CA MET A 75 -11.30 -2.95 -3.91
C MET A 75 -11.23 -2.48 -5.36
N VAL A 76 -11.98 -3.15 -6.25
CA VAL A 76 -12.23 -2.70 -7.62
C VAL A 76 -13.56 -1.94 -7.59
N VAL A 77 -13.53 -0.69 -8.04
CA VAL A 77 -14.62 0.26 -7.88
C VAL A 77 -14.95 0.86 -9.25
N PRO A 78 -16.21 0.82 -9.72
CA PRO A 78 -16.61 1.52 -10.93
C PRO A 78 -16.47 3.03 -10.74
N THR A 79 -16.11 3.75 -11.80
CA THR A 79 -16.02 5.22 -11.78
C THR A 79 -17.40 5.85 -11.60
N ASP A 80 -18.44 5.24 -12.18
CA ASP A 80 -19.83 5.62 -12.00
C ASP A 80 -20.31 5.33 -10.57
N HIS A 81 -21.01 6.29 -9.97
CA HIS A 81 -21.66 6.13 -8.68
C HIS A 81 -22.95 5.33 -8.83
N VAL A 82 -22.84 4.01 -8.73
CA VAL A 82 -23.98 3.08 -8.73
C VAL A 82 -23.82 2.05 -7.61
N ASN A 83 -24.92 1.55 -7.06
CA ASN A 83 -24.94 0.56 -5.98
C ASN A 83 -25.32 -0.86 -6.42
N ASP A 84 -25.70 -1.04 -7.69
CA ASP A 84 -26.19 -2.31 -8.24
C ASP A 84 -25.35 -2.71 -9.47
N PRO A 85 -24.77 -3.92 -9.51
CA PRO A 85 -24.09 -4.45 -10.70
C PRO A 85 -24.93 -4.44 -11.99
N ALA A 86 -26.26 -4.52 -11.87
CA ALA A 86 -27.18 -4.46 -13.00
C ALA A 86 -27.23 -3.06 -13.65
N ALA A 87 -26.90 -2.01 -12.88
CA ALA A 87 -26.85 -0.63 -13.37
C ALA A 87 -25.55 -0.29 -14.11
N LEU A 88 -24.52 -1.15 -14.03
CA LEU A 88 -23.27 -0.93 -14.72
C LEU A 88 -23.42 -1.07 -16.25
N SER A 89 -22.60 -0.33 -16.99
CA SER A 89 -22.40 -0.60 -18.41
C SER A 89 -21.69 -1.94 -18.62
N THR A 90 -21.81 -2.53 -19.81
CA THR A 90 -21.04 -3.73 -20.16
C THR A 90 -19.54 -3.47 -20.11
N ALA A 91 -19.09 -2.29 -20.53
CA ALA A 91 -17.68 -1.91 -20.49
C ALA A 91 -17.15 -1.85 -19.05
N ALA A 92 -17.90 -1.25 -18.12
CA ALA A 92 -17.54 -1.22 -16.70
C ALA A 92 -17.47 -2.63 -16.09
N ARG A 93 -18.45 -3.50 -16.36
CA ARG A 93 -18.40 -4.90 -15.88
C ARG A 93 -17.19 -5.66 -16.41
N SER A 94 -16.89 -5.51 -17.70
CA SER A 94 -15.75 -6.17 -18.33
C SER A 94 -14.43 -5.67 -17.73
N GLU A 95 -14.23 -4.35 -17.63
CA GLU A 95 -13.00 -3.79 -17.06
C GLU A 95 -12.84 -4.18 -15.59
N MET A 96 -13.90 -4.17 -14.78
CA MET A 96 -13.83 -4.66 -13.39
C MET A 96 -13.38 -6.12 -13.31
N ALA A 97 -13.86 -6.98 -14.22
CA ALA A 97 -13.45 -8.38 -14.27
C ALA A 97 -11.99 -8.55 -14.70
N GLU A 98 -11.54 -7.80 -15.71
CA GLU A 98 -10.15 -7.79 -16.17
C GLU A 98 -9.19 -7.29 -15.09
N LEU A 99 -9.54 -6.19 -14.41
CA LEU A 99 -8.80 -5.67 -13.27
C LEU A 99 -8.74 -6.72 -12.16
N THR A 100 -9.86 -7.39 -11.85
CA THR A 100 -9.88 -8.46 -10.84
C THR A 100 -8.89 -9.57 -11.18
N ALA A 101 -8.90 -10.06 -12.42
CA ALA A 101 -8.00 -11.11 -12.86
C ALA A 101 -6.53 -10.67 -12.80
N SER A 102 -6.23 -9.48 -13.31
CA SER A 102 -4.89 -8.89 -13.32
C SER A 102 -4.34 -8.69 -11.92
N PHE A 103 -5.12 -8.10 -11.01
CA PHE A 103 -4.70 -7.86 -9.63
C PHE A 103 -4.56 -9.15 -8.82
N CYS A 104 -5.38 -10.18 -9.05
CA CYS A 104 -5.17 -11.50 -8.45
C CYS A 104 -3.82 -12.10 -8.88
N ALA A 105 -3.46 -12.00 -10.17
CA ALA A 105 -2.17 -12.47 -10.67
C ALA A 105 -1.00 -11.70 -10.05
N GLY A 106 -1.09 -10.36 -10.03
CA GLY A 106 -0.07 -9.49 -9.44
C GLY A 106 0.10 -9.72 -7.93
N LEU A 107 -1.00 -9.81 -7.18
CA LEU A 107 -0.96 -10.06 -5.73
C LEU A 107 -0.34 -11.42 -5.40
N ARG A 108 -0.59 -12.45 -6.21
CA ARG A 108 0.05 -13.77 -6.03
C ARG A 108 1.57 -13.66 -6.16
N LEU A 109 2.06 -12.92 -7.17
CA LEU A 109 3.50 -12.69 -7.34
C LEU A 109 4.09 -11.84 -6.22
N VAL A 110 3.40 -10.78 -5.82
CA VAL A 110 3.90 -9.79 -4.85
C VAL A 110 3.87 -10.33 -3.42
N MET A 111 2.87 -11.12 -3.05
CA MET A 111 2.66 -11.52 -1.66
C MET A 111 2.77 -13.02 -1.40
N GLY A 112 2.86 -13.84 -2.46
CA GLY A 112 2.91 -15.30 -2.32
C GLY A 112 1.65 -15.86 -1.63
N CYS A 113 0.47 -15.30 -1.91
CA CYS A 113 -0.78 -15.77 -1.34
C CYS A 113 -1.26 -17.08 -2.00
N ASP A 114 -1.87 -17.95 -1.20
CA ASP A 114 -2.36 -19.27 -1.62
C ASP A 114 -3.71 -19.19 -2.34
N GLY A 115 -4.51 -18.16 -2.05
CA GLY A 115 -5.84 -18.00 -2.63
C GLY A 115 -6.43 -16.61 -2.41
N PHE A 116 -7.69 -16.45 -2.81
CA PHE A 116 -8.42 -15.17 -2.71
C PHE A 116 -9.88 -15.39 -2.29
N ASN A 117 -10.41 -14.46 -1.51
CA ASN A 117 -11.85 -14.22 -1.48
C ASN A 117 -12.17 -13.01 -2.36
N ILE A 118 -13.19 -13.16 -3.21
CA ILE A 118 -13.66 -12.11 -4.11
C ILE A 118 -15.16 -11.99 -3.90
N GLY A 119 -15.66 -10.78 -3.68
CA GLY A 119 -17.08 -10.58 -3.41
C GLY A 119 -17.51 -9.12 -3.31
N MET A 120 -18.81 -8.91 -3.30
CA MET A 120 -19.48 -7.62 -3.14
C MET A 120 -20.56 -7.77 -2.07
N ASN A 121 -20.70 -6.76 -1.22
CA ASN A 121 -21.83 -6.66 -0.30
C ASN A 121 -22.81 -5.65 -0.89
N LEU A 122 -24.04 -6.10 -1.21
CA LEU A 122 -25.07 -5.27 -1.83
C LEU A 122 -26.14 -4.88 -0.82
N GLY A 123 -26.22 -3.58 -0.53
CA GLY A 123 -27.13 -3.03 0.48
C GLY A 123 -26.67 -3.25 1.93
N SER A 124 -27.24 -2.46 2.84
CA SER A 124 -26.89 -2.48 4.27
C SER A 124 -27.13 -3.85 4.91
N ALA A 125 -28.17 -4.57 4.50
CA ALA A 125 -28.49 -5.91 4.99
C ALA A 125 -27.39 -6.95 4.69
N ALA A 126 -26.63 -6.78 3.60
CA ALA A 126 -25.50 -7.63 3.26
C ALA A 126 -24.19 -7.19 3.96
N GLY A 127 -24.23 -6.20 4.84
CA GLY A 127 -23.05 -5.67 5.54
C GLY A 127 -22.19 -4.74 4.67
N ALA A 128 -22.78 -4.06 3.68
CA ALA A 128 -22.09 -3.01 2.93
C ALA A 128 -21.81 -1.82 3.86
N GLY A 129 -20.52 -1.57 4.16
CA GLY A 129 -20.10 -0.40 4.93
C GLY A 129 -20.25 0.92 4.16
N ILE A 130 -20.24 0.84 2.82
CA ILE A 130 -20.51 1.93 1.88
C ILE A 130 -21.57 1.40 0.92
N ALA A 131 -22.84 1.63 1.22
CA ALA A 131 -23.93 0.97 0.51
C ALA A 131 -24.27 1.60 -0.85
N ASP A 132 -23.98 2.88 -1.04
CA ASP A 132 -24.46 3.65 -2.21
C ASP A 132 -23.52 3.59 -3.41
N HIS A 133 -22.31 3.04 -3.25
CA HIS A 133 -21.34 2.90 -4.33
C HIS A 133 -20.69 1.51 -4.28
N LEU A 134 -20.95 0.76 -5.34
CA LEU A 134 -20.50 -0.60 -5.55
C LEU A 134 -18.98 -0.72 -5.44
N HIS A 135 -18.49 -1.77 -4.80
CA HIS A 135 -17.07 -2.07 -4.73
C HIS A 135 -16.87 -3.56 -4.55
N GLN A 136 -16.02 -4.16 -5.38
CA GLN A 136 -15.69 -5.57 -5.34
C GLN A 136 -14.39 -5.77 -4.56
N HIS A 137 -14.47 -6.52 -3.47
CA HIS A 137 -13.33 -6.87 -2.64
C HIS A 137 -12.47 -7.94 -3.32
N ILE A 138 -11.16 -7.79 -3.21
CA ILE A 138 -10.16 -8.82 -3.49
C ILE A 138 -9.32 -8.98 -2.22
N VAL A 139 -9.49 -10.10 -1.53
CA VAL A 139 -8.83 -10.37 -0.24
C VAL A 139 -7.87 -11.55 -0.41
N PRO A 140 -6.54 -11.32 -0.41
CA PRO A 140 -5.54 -12.39 -0.40
C PRO A 140 -5.67 -13.28 0.84
N ARG A 141 -5.48 -14.59 0.66
CA ARG A 141 -5.59 -15.61 1.69
C ARG A 141 -4.36 -16.51 1.73
N TRP A 142 -4.00 -16.97 2.92
CA TRP A 142 -2.96 -17.96 3.16
C TRP A 142 -3.48 -19.12 4.00
N ASN A 143 -2.90 -20.29 3.81
CA ASN A 143 -3.15 -21.41 4.71
C ASN A 143 -2.73 -21.04 6.15
N GLY A 144 -3.70 -21.02 7.07
CA GLY A 144 -3.47 -20.68 8.47
C GLY A 144 -3.49 -19.18 8.80
N ASP A 145 -3.96 -18.31 7.89
CA ASP A 145 -4.10 -16.87 8.17
C ASP A 145 -5.18 -16.56 9.24
N ALA A 146 -6.18 -17.42 9.36
CA ALA A 146 -7.16 -17.40 10.43
C ALA A 146 -6.57 -18.03 11.70
N ASN A 147 -6.24 -17.18 12.67
CA ASN A 147 -5.78 -17.60 14.00
C ASN A 147 -6.78 -17.19 15.09
N PHE A 148 -6.47 -17.48 16.36
CA PHE A 148 -7.37 -17.22 17.48
C PHE A 148 -7.49 -15.73 17.86
N MET A 149 -6.57 -14.86 17.41
CA MET A 149 -6.49 -13.46 17.85
C MET A 149 -7.74 -12.62 17.50
N PRO A 150 -8.32 -12.71 16.29
CA PRO A 150 -9.55 -11.99 15.97
C PRO A 150 -10.76 -12.47 16.78
N ILE A 151 -10.80 -13.75 17.14
CA ILE A 151 -11.93 -14.37 17.83
C ILE A 151 -11.87 -14.07 19.33
N VAL A 152 -10.71 -14.28 19.96
CA VAL A 152 -10.54 -14.15 21.41
C VAL A 152 -10.25 -12.70 21.80
N GLY A 153 -9.41 -12.01 21.02
CA GLY A 153 -8.92 -10.67 21.36
C GLY A 153 -9.55 -9.55 20.54
N GLY A 154 -10.50 -9.83 19.64
CA GLY A 154 -11.07 -8.83 18.73
C GLY A 154 -10.02 -8.09 17.88
N THR A 155 -8.83 -8.68 17.73
CA THR A 155 -7.63 -8.02 17.22
C THR A 155 -7.12 -8.76 15.99
N ARG A 156 -6.89 -8.03 14.90
CA ARG A 156 -6.20 -8.55 13.72
C ARG A 156 -4.74 -8.12 13.75
N VAL A 157 -3.86 -9.05 13.40
CA VAL A 157 -2.43 -8.79 13.24
C VAL A 157 -2.14 -8.78 11.75
N LEU A 158 -1.68 -7.64 11.23
CA LEU A 158 -1.27 -7.49 9.84
C LEU A 158 0.26 -7.45 9.79
N PRO A 159 0.91 -8.31 8.99
CA PRO A 159 2.37 -8.45 8.98
C PRO A 159 3.09 -7.28 8.29
N GLU A 160 2.39 -6.44 7.53
CA GLU A 160 2.98 -5.36 6.74
C GLU A 160 2.15 -4.07 6.86
N LEU A 161 2.85 -2.93 6.87
CA LEU A 161 2.23 -1.61 6.93
C LEU A 161 1.63 -1.20 5.58
N LEU A 162 0.54 -0.43 5.61
CA LEU A 162 -0.16 0.04 4.41
C LEU A 162 0.75 0.74 3.39
N PRO A 163 1.66 1.67 3.75
CA PRO A 163 2.53 2.33 2.77
C PRO A 163 3.47 1.35 2.04
N ALA A 164 4.01 0.36 2.76
CA ALA A 164 4.85 -0.67 2.18
C ALA A 164 4.03 -1.56 1.25
N THR A 165 2.87 -2.06 1.70
CA THR A 165 1.95 -2.86 0.88
C THR A 165 1.54 -2.13 -0.40
N TYR A 166 1.15 -0.86 -0.26
CA TYR A 166 0.78 0.00 -1.37
C TYR A 166 1.94 0.13 -2.39
N ALA A 167 3.15 0.39 -1.91
CA ALA A 167 4.33 0.54 -2.76
C ALA A 167 4.69 -0.74 -3.53
N ARG A 168 4.59 -1.90 -2.89
CA ARG A 168 4.80 -3.21 -3.54
C ARG A 168 3.83 -3.44 -4.68
N ILE A 169 2.53 -3.16 -4.44
CA ILE A 169 1.48 -3.32 -5.44
C ILE A 169 1.67 -2.32 -6.58
N ARG A 170 1.91 -1.03 -6.28
CA ARG A 170 2.17 0.01 -7.28
C ARG A 170 3.35 -0.31 -8.18
N ALA A 171 4.45 -0.81 -7.60
CA ALA A 171 5.63 -1.19 -8.38
C ALA A 171 5.31 -2.28 -9.40
N GLU A 172 4.50 -3.27 -9.00
CA GLU A 172 4.09 -4.35 -9.88
C GLU A 172 3.09 -3.87 -10.96
N VAL A 173 2.12 -3.04 -10.60
CA VAL A 173 1.22 -2.41 -11.57
C VAL A 173 2.00 -1.56 -12.59
N ALA A 174 2.98 -0.79 -12.12
CA ALA A 174 3.83 0.01 -12.99
C ALA A 174 4.67 -0.87 -13.93
N ARG A 175 5.20 -2.00 -13.46
CA ARG A 175 5.91 -2.97 -14.31
C ARG A 175 4.99 -3.58 -15.38
N GLN A 176 3.74 -3.90 -15.03
CA GLN A 176 2.77 -4.45 -15.99
C GLN A 176 2.36 -3.43 -17.06
N LYS A 177 2.26 -2.15 -16.70
CA LYS A 177 1.85 -1.07 -17.61
C LYS A 177 2.99 -0.46 -18.42
N SER A 178 4.20 -0.42 -17.86
CA SER A 178 5.32 0.26 -18.49
C SER A 178 6.21 -0.73 -19.25
N SER A 179 6.78 -0.28 -20.37
CA SER A 179 7.96 -0.90 -20.96
C SER A 179 9.24 -0.61 -20.17
N ALA A 180 9.12 -0.13 -18.92
CA ALA A 180 10.27 0.30 -18.14
C ALA A 180 11.18 -0.89 -17.85
N ALA A 181 12.42 -0.79 -18.33
CA ALA A 181 13.44 -1.80 -18.10
C ALA A 181 14.02 -1.74 -16.66
N ALA A 182 13.71 -0.69 -15.89
CA ALA A 182 14.28 -0.48 -14.56
C ALA A 182 13.32 0.26 -13.61
N LEU A 183 13.52 0.02 -12.32
CA LEU A 183 12.91 0.72 -11.19
C LEU A 183 13.92 1.67 -10.54
N ILE A 184 13.48 2.87 -10.18
CA ILE A 184 14.27 3.85 -9.45
C ILE A 184 14.16 3.60 -7.94
N LEU A 185 15.25 3.76 -7.21
CA LEU A 185 15.25 3.69 -5.75
C LEU A 185 15.59 5.05 -5.17
N VAL A 186 14.74 5.54 -4.27
CA VAL A 186 15.05 6.68 -3.40
C VAL A 186 15.48 6.11 -2.06
N MET A 187 16.79 6.04 -1.85
CA MET A 187 17.40 5.41 -0.68
C MET A 187 17.79 6.46 0.34
N PHE A 188 17.00 6.61 1.40
CA PHE A 188 17.29 7.50 2.53
C PHE A 188 18.21 6.84 3.54
N ASN A 189 19.08 7.61 4.18
CA ASN A 189 19.78 7.15 5.39
C ASN A 189 18.82 7.05 6.59
N ALA A 190 19.32 6.54 7.72
CA ALA A 190 18.48 6.21 8.88
C ALA A 190 17.71 7.40 9.47
N ASP A 191 18.32 8.59 9.51
CA ASP A 191 17.70 9.83 9.99
C ASP A 191 16.99 10.64 8.90
N ARG A 192 16.99 10.13 7.67
CA ARG A 192 16.35 10.70 6.48
C ARG A 192 16.87 12.09 6.06
N SER A 193 18.02 12.51 6.60
CA SER A 193 18.68 13.77 6.24
C SER A 193 19.46 13.72 4.92
N GLY A 194 19.72 12.51 4.41
CA GLY A 194 20.49 12.29 3.18
C GLY A 194 19.95 11.15 2.31
N VAL A 195 20.33 11.19 1.05
CA VAL A 195 19.95 10.21 0.02
C VAL A 195 21.21 9.60 -0.60
N PHE A 196 21.15 8.31 -0.90
CA PHE A 196 22.21 7.59 -1.59
C PHE A 196 22.06 7.73 -3.10
N VAL A 197 23.15 8.15 -3.76
CA VAL A 197 23.23 8.36 -5.22
C VAL A 197 24.32 7.49 -5.83
N THR A 198 24.20 7.16 -7.12
CA THR A 198 25.21 6.42 -7.89
C THR A 198 25.49 7.16 -9.20
N HIS A 199 26.76 7.43 -9.52
CA HIS A 199 27.16 8.11 -10.76
C HIS A 199 26.36 9.40 -11.07
N GLY A 200 25.98 10.17 -10.04
CA GLY A 200 25.22 11.42 -10.21
C GLY A 200 23.72 11.23 -10.46
N ALA A 201 23.17 10.04 -10.27
CA ALA A 201 21.75 9.72 -10.44
C ALA A 201 21.21 8.93 -9.23
N LEU A 202 19.88 8.84 -9.12
CA LEU A 202 19.23 7.91 -8.21
C LEU A 202 19.53 6.46 -8.63
N PRO A 203 19.78 5.54 -7.68
CA PRO A 203 19.99 4.13 -7.97
C PRO A 203 18.85 3.52 -8.77
N ARG A 204 19.19 2.60 -9.67
CA ARG A 204 18.24 1.89 -10.53
C ARG A 204 18.50 0.39 -10.48
N ILE A 205 17.44 -0.38 -10.53
CA ILE A 205 17.50 -1.84 -10.62
C ILE A 205 16.76 -2.28 -11.88
N ALA A 206 17.42 -3.08 -12.71
CA ALA A 206 16.80 -3.67 -13.89
C ALA A 206 15.67 -4.62 -13.48
N LEU A 207 14.51 -4.51 -14.13
CA LEU A 207 13.37 -5.36 -13.84
C LEU A 207 13.50 -6.68 -14.62
N THR A 208 13.28 -7.81 -13.94
CA THR A 208 13.22 -9.14 -14.53
C THR A 208 11.80 -9.71 -14.38
N GLY A 209 11.40 -10.61 -15.28
CA GLY A 209 10.00 -11.06 -15.39
C GLY A 209 9.52 -12.02 -14.29
N ASP A 210 10.44 -12.74 -13.65
CA ASP A 210 10.09 -13.92 -12.82
C ASP A 210 10.02 -13.61 -11.32
N VAL A 211 10.35 -12.39 -10.91
CA VAL A 211 10.42 -11.99 -9.50
C VAL A 211 9.66 -10.68 -9.31
N SER A 212 8.90 -10.56 -8.20
CA SER A 212 8.23 -9.30 -7.89
C SER A 212 9.23 -8.15 -7.78
N VAL A 213 8.86 -6.96 -8.27
CA VAL A 213 9.73 -5.78 -8.28
C VAL A 213 10.29 -5.47 -6.89
N SER A 214 9.43 -5.54 -5.87
CA SER A 214 9.81 -5.26 -4.48
C SER A 214 10.77 -6.31 -3.92
N THR A 215 10.57 -7.60 -4.22
CA THR A 215 11.48 -8.68 -3.82
C THR A 215 12.85 -8.49 -4.46
N LEU A 216 12.87 -8.16 -5.76
CA LEU A 216 14.10 -7.87 -6.48
C LEU A 216 14.85 -6.70 -5.81
N ALA A 217 14.17 -5.58 -5.58
CA ALA A 217 14.77 -4.42 -4.93
C ALA A 217 15.36 -4.74 -3.54
N MET A 218 14.60 -5.41 -2.67
CA MET A 218 15.05 -5.76 -1.33
C MET A 218 16.21 -6.75 -1.35
N SER A 219 16.14 -7.78 -2.21
CA SER A 219 17.20 -8.80 -2.33
C SER A 219 18.50 -8.24 -2.90
N SER A 220 18.45 -7.25 -3.79
CA SER A 220 19.65 -6.56 -4.29
C SER A 220 20.31 -5.69 -3.23
N MET A 221 19.53 -5.12 -2.31
CA MET A 221 20.06 -4.23 -1.25
C MET A 221 20.51 -5.00 0.00
N ALA A 222 19.89 -6.14 0.32
CA ALA A 222 20.14 -6.89 1.54
C ALA A 222 21.63 -7.26 1.79
N PRO A 223 22.44 -7.65 0.78
CA PRO A 223 23.86 -7.93 0.99
C PRO A 223 24.69 -6.70 1.39
N LEU A 224 24.23 -5.50 1.00
CA LEU A 224 24.94 -4.23 1.20
C LEU A 224 24.51 -3.51 2.46
N ALA A 225 23.45 -3.97 3.14
CA ALA A 225 22.81 -3.28 4.25
C ALA A 225 22.97 -4.03 5.59
N GLU A 226 23.08 -3.27 6.67
CA GLU A 226 22.76 -3.73 8.03
C GLU A 226 21.25 -3.69 8.25
N ARG A 227 20.59 -2.68 7.68
CA ARG A 227 19.14 -2.52 7.70
C ARG A 227 18.66 -1.95 6.37
N CYS A 228 17.63 -2.58 5.81
CA CYS A 228 16.96 -2.13 4.59
C CYS A 228 15.46 -2.32 4.79
N GLU A 229 14.69 -1.24 4.66
CA GLU A 229 13.24 -1.25 4.87
C GLU A 229 12.53 -0.46 3.78
N LEU A 230 11.45 -1.02 3.24
CA LEU A 230 10.59 -0.33 2.29
C LEU A 230 9.72 0.70 3.02
N LEU A 231 9.91 1.98 2.72
CA LEU A 231 9.14 3.08 3.31
C LEU A 231 7.82 3.31 2.59
N GLY A 232 7.82 3.22 1.26
CA GLY A 232 6.63 3.50 0.48
C GLY A 232 6.90 3.76 -1.00
N TRP A 233 5.89 4.32 -1.68
CA TRP A 233 5.96 4.66 -3.09
C TRP A 233 6.56 6.05 -3.26
N GLY A 234 7.70 6.13 -3.95
CA GLY A 234 8.38 7.41 -4.26
C GLY A 234 8.21 7.83 -5.71
N GLY A 235 7.54 7.02 -6.54
CA GLY A 235 7.34 7.29 -7.97
C GLY A 235 6.10 8.11 -8.25
N ARG A 236 5.79 8.27 -9.55
CA ARG A 236 4.67 9.05 -10.07
C ARG A 236 3.34 8.84 -9.32
N THR A 237 2.69 9.94 -8.97
CA THR A 237 1.25 10.09 -8.62
C THR A 237 0.46 10.39 -9.91
N SER A 238 -0.77 9.88 -10.09
CA SER A 238 -1.55 10.16 -11.30
C SER A 238 -2.35 11.45 -11.11
N THR A 239 -2.06 12.54 -11.84
CA THR A 239 -2.55 12.79 -13.21
C THR A 239 -1.59 13.58 -14.11
N THR A 240 -0.40 14.01 -13.67
CA THR A 240 0.49 14.68 -14.62
C THR A 240 0.94 13.68 -15.68
N HIS A 241 0.67 14.03 -16.93
CA HIS A 241 1.30 13.49 -18.13
C HIS A 241 2.82 13.77 -18.14
N ASP A 242 3.49 13.70 -16.99
CA ASP A 242 4.93 13.54 -16.93
C ASP A 242 5.22 12.10 -17.35
N ALA A 243 5.32 11.92 -18.66
CA ALA A 243 5.88 10.74 -19.29
C ALA A 243 7.31 10.45 -18.78
N ASP A 244 7.93 11.43 -18.11
CA ASP A 244 9.34 11.44 -17.73
C ASP A 244 9.63 10.86 -16.34
N LEU A 245 8.61 10.62 -15.50
CA LEU A 245 8.82 10.06 -14.15
C LEU A 245 8.58 8.56 -14.11
N GLY A 246 9.68 7.81 -13.99
CA GLY A 246 9.67 6.36 -13.86
C GLY A 246 9.11 5.84 -12.53
N PRO A 247 8.83 4.52 -12.43
CA PRO A 247 8.41 3.92 -11.17
C PRO A 247 9.54 4.00 -10.14
N ALA A 248 9.20 4.34 -8.88
CA ALA A 248 10.20 4.47 -7.83
C ALA A 248 9.73 3.98 -6.46
N LEU A 249 10.66 3.38 -5.71
CA LEU A 249 10.46 2.94 -4.32
C LEU A 249 11.30 3.79 -3.36
N ALA A 250 10.69 4.24 -2.28
CA ALA A 250 11.38 4.87 -1.17
C ALA A 250 11.82 3.82 -0.15
N ILE A 251 13.09 3.81 0.21
CA ILE A 251 13.73 2.78 1.04
C ILE A 251 14.57 3.47 2.12
N SER A 252 14.50 2.99 3.35
CA SER A 252 15.50 3.30 4.38
C SER A 252 16.66 2.32 4.24
N PHE A 253 17.87 2.85 4.10
CA PHE A 253 19.07 2.10 3.82
C PHE A 253 20.18 2.49 4.81
N ALA A 254 20.61 1.51 5.61
CA ALA A 254 21.79 1.60 6.47
C ALA A 254 22.86 0.65 5.91
N PRO A 255 23.93 1.16 5.30
CA PRO A 255 24.96 0.33 4.68
C PRO A 255 25.75 -0.47 5.71
N ARG A 256 26.28 -1.62 5.28
CA ARG A 256 27.15 -2.47 6.08
C ARG A 256 28.60 -2.02 6.00
N GLY A 257 29.14 -1.59 7.13
CA GLY A 257 30.52 -1.07 7.22
C GLY A 257 30.75 0.18 6.37
N THR A 258 32.01 0.59 6.23
CA THR A 258 32.40 1.86 5.60
C THR A 258 33.01 1.72 4.20
N SER A 259 33.01 0.56 3.56
CA SER A 259 33.82 0.35 2.35
C SER A 259 33.21 -0.61 1.33
N ASP A 260 33.13 -0.13 0.09
CA ASP A 260 32.83 -0.83 -1.19
C ASP A 260 31.35 -1.16 -1.50
N HIS A 261 30.48 -0.15 -1.40
CA HIS A 261 29.24 -0.13 -2.20
C HIS A 261 29.25 1.04 -3.20
N PRO A 262 28.59 0.91 -4.37
CA PRO A 262 28.64 1.93 -5.43
C PRO A 262 27.89 3.24 -5.07
N TYR A 263 27.20 3.25 -3.93
CA TYR A 263 26.38 4.37 -3.49
C TYR A 263 27.20 5.40 -2.70
N ARG A 264 26.98 6.68 -2.98
CA ARG A 264 27.51 7.80 -2.21
C ARG A 264 26.38 8.48 -1.47
N LEU A 265 26.54 8.72 -0.17
CA LEU A 265 25.60 9.54 0.59
C LEU A 265 25.78 11.02 0.19
N ALA A 266 24.69 11.67 -0.19
CA ALA A 266 24.60 13.12 -0.40
C ALA A 266 23.52 13.69 0.51
N SER A 267 23.67 14.93 0.96
CA SER A 267 22.55 15.60 1.63
C SER A 267 21.38 15.79 0.67
N VAL A 268 20.16 15.89 1.21
CA VAL A 268 18.96 16.15 0.40
C VAL A 268 19.11 17.40 -0.48
N ASN A 269 19.70 18.47 0.05
CA ASN A 269 19.90 19.73 -0.68
C ASN A 269 20.93 19.59 -1.82
N GLU A 270 22.03 18.88 -1.57
CA GLU A 270 23.05 18.61 -2.59
C GLU A 270 22.47 17.76 -3.73
N ALA A 271 21.74 16.69 -3.39
CA ALA A 271 21.11 15.82 -4.36
C ALA A 271 20.03 16.57 -5.17
N GLY A 272 19.21 17.39 -4.52
CA GLY A 272 18.21 18.23 -5.19
C GLY A 272 18.80 19.22 -6.18
N SER A 273 20.08 19.59 -6.05
CA SER A 273 20.77 20.48 -7.00
C SER A 273 21.50 19.72 -8.11
N ALA A 274 22.06 18.57 -7.79
CA ALA A 274 22.97 17.83 -8.66
C ALA A 274 22.30 16.75 -9.55
N LEU A 275 21.10 16.28 -9.18
CA LEU A 275 20.40 15.23 -9.93
C LEU A 275 19.83 15.76 -11.28
N PRO A 276 19.73 14.90 -12.30
CA PRO A 276 18.94 15.18 -13.50
C PRO A 276 17.48 15.50 -13.16
N ASP A 277 16.79 16.26 -14.02
CA ASP A 277 15.46 16.80 -13.71
C ASP A 277 14.41 15.73 -13.34
N GLY A 278 14.39 14.59 -14.04
CA GLY A 278 13.49 13.48 -13.70
C GLY A 278 13.77 12.87 -12.32
N ASP A 279 15.05 12.68 -11.97
CA ASP A 279 15.45 12.17 -10.65
C ASP A 279 15.19 13.20 -9.55
N ARG A 280 15.37 14.48 -9.85
CA ARG A 280 15.09 15.60 -8.96
C ARG A 280 13.61 15.67 -8.58
N ALA A 281 12.73 15.51 -9.57
CA ALA A 281 11.28 15.51 -9.34
C ALA A 281 10.83 14.29 -8.51
N ILE A 282 11.35 13.09 -8.79
CA ILE A 282 11.11 11.89 -7.97
C ILE A 282 11.59 12.10 -6.54
N LEU A 283 12.81 12.65 -6.37
CA LEU A 283 13.37 12.92 -5.05
C LEU A 283 12.51 13.93 -4.28
N ALA A 284 12.03 15.00 -4.92
CA ALA A 284 11.16 15.99 -4.29
C ALA A 284 9.86 15.37 -3.74
N GLN A 285 9.20 14.51 -4.54
CA GLN A 285 7.99 13.80 -4.10
C GLN A 285 8.27 12.85 -2.93
N ALA A 286 9.42 12.18 -2.94
CA ALA A 286 9.81 11.31 -1.85
C ALA A 286 10.15 12.08 -0.56
N ILE A 287 10.80 13.24 -0.67
CA ILE A 287 11.12 14.11 0.48
C ILE A 287 9.83 14.58 1.17
N GLU A 288 8.86 15.08 0.42
CA GLU A 288 7.59 15.57 0.96
C GLU A 288 6.87 14.53 1.85
N ARG A 289 7.08 13.25 1.56
CA ARG A 289 6.37 12.14 2.20
C ARG A 289 7.17 11.42 3.27
N PHE A 290 8.49 11.38 3.09
CA PHE A 290 9.33 10.48 3.85
C PHE A 290 10.44 11.20 4.61
N ALA A 291 10.91 12.39 4.20
CA ALA A 291 11.96 13.12 4.92
C ALA A 291 11.36 13.95 6.07
#